data_AF-A0A942BDM0-F1
#
_entry.id   AF-A0A942BDM0-F1
#
_cell.length_a   1.000
_cell.length_b   1.000
_cell.length_c   1.000
_cell.angle_alpha   90.00
_cell.angle_beta   90.00
_cell.angle_gamma   90.00
#
_symmetry.space_group_name_H-M   'P 1'
#
loop_
_entity.id
_entity.type
_entity.pdbx_description
1 polymer ?
#
loop_
_entity_poly.entity_id
_entity_poly.type
_entity_poly.pdbx_seq_one_letter_code
_entity_poly.pdbx_strand_id
1 'polypeptide(L)'
;MTARTKTIALIAAVPALALGWAAFRPELLFVNQKVDEKPVTTQSAKAMTVASGSFESYAHETMGKAEISEVGGQSVLRLSDFKTSNGPDVHVYLVKGNDPRAVKDGGYIDLGSIKGNIGDQNYTLPAGTDLSQYQAVTIWCKRFFVGFGGAALSMPKTASLTRSGGWDLASYSMPEEIRVTSGKFRADAKGVSGSAELVEQSGKRYVRLKGVKAGMADDAEAYWVKAENFPAANDITKFTKERLGKVDGKAKVQSFPVSKELDAWLYRTVVLYSPKLHKNLGTAELRADQERKGSF
;
A
#
# COMPACT_ATOMS: atom_id res chain seq x y z
N MET A 1 -51.10 26.95 30.66
CA MET A 1 -49.86 27.63 31.09
C MET A 1 -50.11 29.13 31.17
N THR A 2 -49.99 29.72 32.35
CA THR A 2 -50.19 31.16 32.60
C THR A 2 -49.03 31.98 32.00
N ALA A 3 -49.28 33.25 31.70
CA ALA A 3 -48.31 34.14 31.03
C ALA A 3 -46.95 34.18 31.75
N ARG A 4 -46.95 34.16 33.09
CA ARG A 4 -45.73 34.13 33.92
C ARG A 4 -44.87 32.88 33.71
N THR A 5 -45.47 31.71 33.53
CA THR A 5 -44.73 30.46 33.29
C THR A 5 -44.06 30.47 31.92
N LYS A 6 -44.69 31.09 30.91
CA LYS A 6 -44.09 31.29 29.59
C LYS A 6 -42.89 32.25 29.65
N THR A 7 -43.00 33.34 30.40
CA THR A 7 -41.89 34.31 30.56
C THR A 7 -40.69 33.69 31.26
N ILE A 8 -40.90 32.93 32.35
CA ILE A 8 -39.82 32.25 33.08
C ILE A 8 -39.16 31.15 32.20
N ALA A 9 -39.97 30.36 31.48
CA ALA A 9 -39.44 29.37 30.56
C ALA A 9 -38.60 30.01 29.43
N LEU A 10 -39.00 31.17 28.92
CA LEU A 10 -38.26 31.90 27.89
C LEU A 10 -36.94 32.49 28.44
N ILE A 11 -36.96 33.04 29.66
CA ILE A 11 -35.77 33.56 30.36
C ILE A 11 -34.76 32.44 30.65
N ALA A 12 -35.19 31.21 30.90
CA ALA A 12 -34.29 30.07 31.10
C ALA A 12 -33.83 29.43 29.78
N ALA A 13 -34.69 29.41 28.75
CA ALA A 13 -34.38 28.79 27.46
C ALA A 13 -33.33 29.58 26.68
N VAL A 14 -33.37 30.91 26.70
CA VAL A 14 -32.40 31.76 25.99
C VAL A 14 -30.96 31.55 26.47
N PRO A 15 -30.62 31.61 27.77
CA PRO A 15 -29.27 31.31 28.24
C PRO A 15 -28.89 29.84 28.05
N ALA A 16 -29.82 28.89 28.16
CA ALA A 16 -29.54 27.49 27.85
C ALA A 16 -29.18 27.28 26.37
N LEU A 17 -29.90 27.94 25.45
CA LEU A 17 -29.59 27.94 24.03
C LEU A 17 -28.29 28.68 23.72
N ALA A 18 -28.01 29.81 24.38
CA ALA A 18 -26.77 30.55 24.22
C ALA A 18 -25.56 29.75 24.74
N LEU A 19 -25.69 29.06 25.86
CA LEU A 19 -24.68 28.13 26.39
C LEU A 19 -24.51 26.93 25.47
N GLY A 20 -25.61 26.36 24.96
CA GLY A 20 -25.58 25.28 23.99
C GLY A 20 -24.88 25.69 22.68
N TRP A 21 -25.18 26.88 22.16
CA TRP A 21 -24.53 27.45 20.98
C TRP A 21 -23.04 27.73 21.24
N ALA A 22 -22.70 28.32 22.39
CA ALA A 22 -21.31 28.60 22.77
C ALA A 22 -20.49 27.31 23.01
N ALA A 23 -21.10 26.24 23.51
CA ALA A 23 -20.47 24.94 23.67
C ALA A 23 -20.32 24.18 22.34
N PHE A 24 -21.31 24.29 21.45
CA PHE A 24 -21.32 23.56 20.18
C PHE A 24 -20.62 24.30 19.03
N ARG A 25 -20.52 25.64 19.10
CA ARG A 25 -19.88 26.55 18.12
C ARG A 25 -20.20 26.18 16.66
N PRO A 26 -21.49 26.04 16.26
CA PRO A 26 -21.86 25.58 14.92
C PRO A 26 -21.34 26.51 13.81
N GLU A 27 -21.08 27.78 14.10
CA GLU A 27 -20.50 28.74 13.17
C GLU A 27 -19.10 28.34 12.66
N LEU A 28 -18.31 27.58 13.44
CA LEU A 28 -16.99 27.12 13.03
C LEU A 28 -17.05 26.09 11.89
N LEU A 29 -18.22 25.47 11.65
CA LEU A 29 -18.41 24.59 10.50
C LEU A 29 -18.37 25.36 9.16
N PHE A 30 -18.67 26.66 9.19
CA PHE A 30 -18.77 27.50 7.99
C PHE A 30 -17.57 28.43 7.79
N VAL A 31 -16.69 28.57 8.79
CA VAL A 31 -15.51 29.42 8.70
C VAL A 31 -14.32 28.61 8.20
N ASN A 32 -13.75 29.00 7.06
CA ASN A 32 -12.49 28.42 6.60
C ASN A 32 -11.32 29.05 7.36
N GLN A 33 -10.56 28.23 8.07
CA GLN A 33 -9.32 28.61 8.70
C GLN A 33 -8.15 28.26 7.78
N LYS A 34 -7.54 29.29 7.19
CA LYS A 34 -6.36 29.16 6.34
C LYS A 34 -5.08 29.22 7.19
N VAL A 35 -4.18 28.28 6.97
CA VAL A 35 -2.84 28.23 7.57
C VAL A 35 -1.82 28.15 6.44
N ASP A 36 -0.68 28.82 6.61
CA ASP A 36 0.43 28.75 5.64
C ASP A 36 1.74 28.73 6.42
N GLU A 37 2.08 27.55 6.92
CA GLU A 37 3.33 27.33 7.63
C GLU A 37 4.46 27.09 6.63
N LYS A 38 5.58 27.80 6.81
CA LYS A 38 6.77 27.58 5.99
C LYS A 38 7.35 26.17 6.22
N PRO A 39 8.06 25.60 5.23
CA PRO A 39 8.81 24.37 5.43
C PRO A 39 9.81 24.51 6.59
N VAL A 40 9.90 23.48 7.43
CA VAL A 40 10.88 23.45 8.51
C VAL A 40 12.27 23.33 7.90
N THR A 41 13.09 24.36 8.08
CA THR A 41 14.50 24.39 7.63
C THR A 41 15.35 24.86 8.80
N THR A 42 16.30 24.03 9.24
CA THR A 42 17.28 24.48 10.24
C THR A 42 18.45 25.12 9.50
N GLN A 43 19.00 26.19 10.08
CA GLN A 43 20.03 27.08 9.51
C GLN A 43 21.32 26.38 9.02
N SER A 44 21.46 25.06 9.24
CA SER A 44 22.59 24.22 8.82
C SER A 44 22.20 22.87 8.19
N ALA A 45 20.90 22.53 8.07
CA ALA A 45 20.46 21.24 7.57
C ALA A 45 19.27 21.38 6.61
N LYS A 46 19.45 20.88 5.38
CA LYS A 46 18.39 20.78 4.37
C LYS A 46 17.44 19.65 4.78
N ALA A 47 16.13 19.92 4.81
CA ALA A 47 15.12 18.91 5.09
C ALA A 47 15.23 17.75 4.08
N MET A 48 15.38 16.53 4.58
CA MET A 48 15.38 15.33 3.75
C MET A 48 14.00 14.70 3.78
N THR A 49 13.33 14.61 2.64
CA THR A 49 12.06 13.89 2.52
C THR A 49 12.28 12.40 2.78
N VAL A 50 11.54 11.84 3.74
CA VAL A 50 11.60 10.44 4.16
C VAL A 50 10.42 9.65 3.63
N ALA A 51 9.23 10.25 3.55
CA ALA A 51 8.04 9.61 2.97
C ALA A 51 7.08 10.65 2.43
N SER A 52 6.29 10.31 1.42
CA SER A 52 5.29 11.22 0.85
C SER A 52 4.10 10.47 0.25
N GLY A 53 2.94 11.12 0.23
CA GLY A 53 1.69 10.59 -0.27
C GLY A 53 0.73 11.69 -0.68
N SER A 54 -0.28 11.35 -1.48
CA SER A 54 -1.37 12.26 -1.85
C SER A 54 -2.63 11.87 -1.07
N PHE A 55 -3.40 12.87 -0.65
CA PHE A 55 -4.67 12.62 0.01
C PHE A 55 -5.74 12.14 -0.96
N GLU A 56 -6.48 11.14 -0.52
CA GLU A 56 -7.72 10.66 -1.12
C GLU A 56 -8.91 11.04 -0.21
N SER A 57 -10.01 11.42 -0.84
CA SER A 57 -11.24 11.81 -0.15
C SER A 57 -12.01 10.58 0.36
N TYR A 58 -12.59 10.67 1.55
CA TYR A 58 -13.47 9.64 2.13
C TYR A 58 -14.87 10.21 2.36
N ALA A 59 -15.27 10.43 3.63
CA ALA A 59 -16.58 11.00 3.95
C ALA A 59 -16.70 12.48 3.58
N HIS A 60 -15.56 13.15 3.39
CA HIS A 60 -15.48 14.56 3.03
C HIS A 60 -14.45 14.76 1.92
N GLU A 61 -14.65 15.78 1.10
CA GLU A 61 -13.65 16.19 0.12
C GLU A 61 -12.37 16.59 0.85
N THR A 62 -11.28 15.91 0.51
CA THR A 62 -9.95 16.10 1.07
C THR A 62 -8.91 15.95 -0.04
N MET A 63 -8.00 16.92 -0.13
CA MET A 63 -6.94 16.97 -1.13
C MET A 63 -5.65 17.55 -0.54
N GLY A 64 -4.56 17.44 -1.30
CA GLY A 64 -3.22 17.89 -0.92
C GLY A 64 -2.24 16.73 -0.84
N LYS A 65 -1.08 17.00 -0.25
CA LYS A 65 -0.01 16.02 -0.06
C LYS A 65 0.40 15.95 1.41
N ALA A 66 0.78 14.75 1.84
CA ALA A 66 1.41 14.49 3.12
C ALA A 66 2.88 14.13 2.85
N GLU A 67 3.80 14.77 3.55
CA GLU A 67 5.24 14.55 3.40
C GLU A 67 5.91 14.50 4.77
N ILE A 68 6.59 13.40 5.09
CA ILE A 68 7.44 13.31 6.27
C ILE A 68 8.86 13.68 5.85
N SER A 69 9.45 14.64 6.55
CA SER A 69 10.83 15.07 6.36
C SER A 69 11.60 15.00 7.68
N GLU A 70 12.89 14.68 7.60
CA GLU A 70 13.80 14.74 8.74
C GLU A 70 14.58 16.05 8.69
N VAL A 71 14.53 16.80 9.78
CA VAL A 71 15.19 18.09 9.93
C VAL A 71 15.92 18.13 11.26
N GLY A 72 17.26 18.15 11.23
CA GLY A 72 18.08 18.22 12.44
C GLY A 72 17.90 17.05 13.41
N GLY A 73 17.58 15.85 12.91
CA GLY A 73 17.33 14.65 13.73
C GLY A 73 15.89 14.52 14.25
N GLN A 74 14.99 15.39 13.80
CA GLN A 74 13.57 15.38 14.16
C GLN A 74 12.70 15.15 12.93
N SER A 75 11.78 14.20 13.01
CA SER A 75 10.82 13.92 11.93
C SER A 75 9.61 14.84 12.02
N VAL A 76 9.24 15.44 10.90
CA VAL A 76 8.11 16.37 10.77
C VAL A 76 7.24 15.93 9.61
N LEU A 77 5.94 15.74 9.88
CA LEU A 77 4.91 15.58 8.87
C LEU A 77 4.43 16.95 8.42
N ARG A 78 4.60 17.25 7.14
CA ARG A 78 4.06 18.42 6.46
C ARG A 78 2.85 18.01 5.64
N LEU A 79 1.78 18.78 5.74
CA LEU A 79 0.65 18.77 4.82
C LEU A 79 0.80 19.97 3.89
N SER A 80 0.81 19.76 2.58
CA SER A 80 0.95 20.83 1.58
C SER A 80 -0.20 20.85 0.59
N ASP A 81 -0.57 22.03 0.12
CA ASP A 81 -1.75 22.26 -0.73
C ASP A 81 -3.02 21.62 -0.12
N PHE A 82 -3.04 21.55 1.22
CA PHE A 82 -4.04 20.78 1.95
C PHE A 82 -5.37 21.50 1.96
N LYS A 83 -6.44 20.77 1.69
CA LYS A 83 -7.80 21.30 1.82
C LYS A 83 -8.72 20.17 2.26
N THR A 84 -9.51 20.42 3.28
CA THR A 84 -10.54 19.49 3.76
C THR A 84 -11.77 20.25 4.27
N SER A 85 -12.84 19.52 4.59
CA SER A 85 -14.04 20.07 5.20
C SER A 85 -13.81 20.42 6.67
N ASN A 86 -14.57 21.38 7.19
CA ASN A 86 -14.57 21.67 8.63
C ASN A 86 -15.21 20.54 9.43
N GLY A 87 -14.72 20.35 10.66
CA GLY A 87 -15.34 19.45 11.62
C GLY A 87 -15.07 19.91 13.05
N PRO A 88 -15.89 19.46 14.01
CA PRO A 88 -15.86 19.93 15.39
C PRO A 88 -14.63 19.44 16.19
N ASP A 89 -14.00 18.35 15.77
CA ASP A 89 -12.90 17.71 16.49
C ASP A 89 -12.07 16.87 15.50
N VAL A 90 -11.37 17.54 14.58
CA VAL A 90 -10.63 16.92 13.48
C VAL A 90 -9.14 16.89 13.79
N HIS A 91 -8.53 15.71 13.66
CA HIS A 91 -7.15 15.42 14.02
C HIS A 91 -6.37 14.79 12.86
N VAL A 92 -5.04 14.88 12.95
CA VAL A 92 -4.11 14.23 12.04
C VAL A 92 -3.54 12.99 12.72
N TYR A 93 -3.88 11.82 12.19
CA TYR A 93 -3.41 10.54 12.72
C TYR A 93 -2.38 9.92 11.80
N LEU A 94 -1.31 9.39 12.39
CA LEU A 94 -0.36 8.52 11.72
C LEU A 94 -0.74 7.07 12.03
N VAL A 95 -1.02 6.28 10.99
CA VAL A 95 -1.70 4.97 11.08
C VAL A 95 -0.72 3.85 10.76
N LYS A 96 -0.84 2.72 11.48
CA LYS A 96 -0.08 1.50 11.23
C LYS A 96 -0.52 0.85 9.93
N GLY A 97 0.45 0.32 9.18
CA GLY A 97 0.24 -0.22 7.85
C GLY A 97 0.06 0.86 6.80
N ASN A 98 -0.29 0.41 5.60
CA ASN A 98 -0.44 1.25 4.41
C ASN A 98 -1.91 1.68 4.17
N ASP A 99 -2.88 1.09 4.87
CA ASP A 99 -4.29 1.46 4.69
C ASP A 99 -4.65 2.62 5.64
N PRO A 100 -4.92 3.84 5.12
CA PRO A 100 -5.33 4.96 5.97
C PRO A 100 -6.72 4.76 6.62
N ARG A 101 -7.49 3.74 6.20
CA ARG A 101 -8.79 3.41 6.82
C ARG A 101 -8.67 2.54 8.06
N ALA A 102 -7.49 1.97 8.34
CA ALA A 102 -7.23 1.08 9.47
C ALA A 102 -7.21 1.77 10.86
N VAL A 103 -7.56 3.06 10.95
CA VAL A 103 -7.69 3.79 12.23
C VAL A 103 -8.61 3.08 13.22
N LYS A 104 -9.65 2.39 12.72
CA LYS A 104 -10.63 1.67 13.54
C LYS A 104 -10.04 0.47 14.28
N ASP A 105 -8.88 -0.03 13.85
CA ASP A 105 -8.22 -1.20 14.42
C ASP A 105 -7.25 -0.83 15.56
N GLY A 106 -7.18 0.46 15.94
CA GLY A 106 -6.48 0.94 17.15
C GLY A 106 -4.97 1.18 17.00
N GLY A 107 -4.41 0.97 15.81
CA GLY A 107 -2.99 1.20 15.53
C GLY A 107 -2.69 2.59 14.98
N TYR A 108 -2.78 3.65 15.79
CA TYR A 108 -2.46 5.02 15.34
C TYR A 108 -1.74 5.86 16.40
N ILE A 109 -1.05 6.91 15.94
CA ILE A 109 -0.48 7.97 16.75
C ILE A 109 -1.24 9.26 16.42
N ASP A 110 -1.78 9.90 17.46
CA ASP A 110 -2.45 11.20 17.35
C ASP A 110 -1.39 12.32 17.34
N LEU A 111 -1.27 13.03 16.21
CA LEU A 111 -0.36 14.17 16.07
C LEU A 111 -1.01 15.50 16.48
N GLY A 112 -2.29 15.47 16.84
CA GLY A 112 -3.08 16.60 17.30
C GLY A 112 -4.12 17.09 16.29
N SER A 113 -4.87 18.11 16.71
CA SER A 113 -5.92 18.74 15.91
C SER A 113 -5.37 19.44 14.67
N ILE A 114 -6.15 19.46 13.59
CA ILE A 114 -5.80 20.26 12.42
C ILE A 114 -5.72 21.74 12.81
N LYS A 115 -4.68 22.45 12.34
CA LYS A 115 -4.49 23.87 12.61
C LYS A 115 -5.36 24.75 11.71
N GLY A 116 -5.73 24.22 10.54
CA GLY A 116 -6.64 24.84 9.59
C GLY A 116 -7.16 23.81 8.60
N ASN A 117 -8.31 24.10 8.01
CA ASN A 117 -8.91 23.24 6.98
C ASN A 117 -8.39 23.58 5.57
N ILE A 118 -7.59 24.64 5.41
CA ILE A 118 -6.95 25.05 4.15
C ILE A 118 -5.49 25.45 4.40
N GLY A 119 -4.61 24.99 3.53
CA GLY A 119 -3.21 25.42 3.41
C GLY A 119 -2.22 24.58 4.22
N ASP A 120 -0.97 25.03 4.23
CA ASP A 120 0.19 24.24 4.61
C ASP A 120 0.42 24.20 6.11
N GLN A 121 0.71 23.01 6.65
CA GLN A 121 0.76 22.76 8.10
C GLN A 121 1.82 21.72 8.43
N ASN A 122 2.51 21.87 9.56
CA ASN A 122 3.55 20.94 10.02
C ASN A 122 3.20 20.33 11.38
N TYR A 123 3.51 19.05 11.56
CA TYR A 123 3.29 18.27 12.78
C TYR A 123 4.57 17.52 13.14
N THR A 124 5.02 17.67 14.38
CA THR A 124 6.19 16.95 14.89
C THR A 124 5.81 15.51 15.18
N LEU A 125 6.63 14.56 14.72
CA LEU A 125 6.48 13.16 15.10
C LEU A 125 7.18 12.91 16.44
N PRO A 126 6.61 12.03 17.30
CA PRO A 126 7.31 11.54 18.48
C PRO A 126 8.68 10.92 18.12
N ALA A 127 9.69 11.16 18.94
CA ALA A 127 11.01 10.57 18.74
C ALA A 127 10.91 9.03 18.75
N GLY A 128 11.61 8.37 17.82
CA GLY A 128 11.57 6.91 17.69
C GLY A 128 10.33 6.35 16.98
N THR A 129 9.51 7.19 16.32
CA THR A 129 8.41 6.72 15.49
C THR A 129 8.95 5.85 14.34
N ASP A 130 8.53 4.58 14.30
CA ASP A 130 8.94 3.61 13.28
C ASP A 130 8.10 3.75 12.00
N LEU A 131 8.63 4.47 11.00
CA LEU A 131 7.96 4.68 9.71
C LEU A 131 7.85 3.40 8.86
N SER A 132 8.50 2.30 9.25
CA SER A 132 8.25 0.98 8.62
C SER A 132 6.93 0.36 9.10
N GLN A 133 6.44 0.76 10.27
CA GLN A 133 5.14 0.32 10.79
C GLN A 133 4.04 1.32 10.47
N TYR A 134 4.36 2.60 10.40
CA TYR A 134 3.40 3.69 10.26
C TYR A 134 3.50 4.32 8.86
N GLN A 135 2.72 3.80 7.91
CA GLN A 135 2.83 4.13 6.48
C GLN A 135 1.59 4.83 5.91
N ALA A 136 0.71 5.37 6.76
CA ALA A 136 -0.46 6.10 6.31
C ALA A 136 -0.78 7.28 7.23
N VAL A 137 -1.36 8.34 6.66
CA VAL A 137 -1.88 9.50 7.38
C VAL A 137 -3.38 9.59 7.16
N THR A 138 -4.13 9.85 8.22
CA THR A 138 -5.60 9.97 8.15
C THR A 138 -6.06 11.22 8.86
N ILE A 139 -6.93 11.97 8.19
CA ILE A 139 -7.67 13.08 8.78
C ILE A 139 -8.93 12.49 9.41
N TRP A 140 -9.01 12.54 10.74
CA TRP A 140 -10.03 11.82 11.49
C TRP A 140 -10.84 12.77 12.37
N CYS A 141 -12.16 12.69 12.30
CA CYS A 141 -13.02 13.36 13.26
C CYS A 141 -13.27 12.44 14.46
N LYS A 142 -12.61 12.74 15.59
CA LYS A 142 -12.67 11.93 16.81
C LYS A 142 -14.06 11.94 17.44
N ARG A 143 -14.76 13.08 17.44
CA ARG A 143 -16.12 13.19 17.97
C ARG A 143 -17.14 12.29 17.24
N PHE A 144 -16.99 12.10 15.94
CA PHE A 144 -17.96 11.38 15.09
C PHE A 144 -17.44 10.05 14.54
N PHE A 145 -16.22 9.64 14.90
CA PHE A 145 -15.59 8.39 14.46
C PHE A 145 -15.61 8.19 12.93
N VAL A 146 -15.32 9.26 12.18
CA VAL A 146 -15.36 9.27 10.72
C VAL A 146 -14.07 9.81 10.13
N GLY A 147 -13.56 9.14 9.09
CA GLY A 147 -12.40 9.57 8.32
C GLY A 147 -12.79 10.55 7.22
N PHE A 148 -12.16 11.71 7.21
CA PHE A 148 -12.41 12.76 6.21
C PHE A 148 -11.64 12.46 4.93
N GLY A 149 -10.38 12.07 5.06
CA GLY A 149 -9.53 11.63 3.96
C GLY A 149 -8.24 11.02 4.49
N GLY A 150 -7.46 10.39 3.62
CA GLY A 150 -6.21 9.74 4.02
C GLY A 150 -5.19 9.66 2.89
N ALA A 151 -3.93 9.55 3.25
CA ALA A 151 -2.80 9.47 2.34
C ALA A 151 -1.92 8.28 2.71
N ALA A 152 -1.76 7.34 1.79
CA ALA A 152 -0.74 6.30 1.88
C ALA A 152 0.64 6.94 1.66
N LEU A 153 1.58 6.69 2.57
CA LEU A 153 2.92 7.25 2.52
C LEU A 153 3.88 6.28 1.85
N SER A 154 4.56 6.76 0.81
CA SER A 154 5.60 6.05 0.09
C SER A 154 6.94 6.75 0.29
N MET A 155 7.97 6.00 0.66
CA MET A 155 9.31 6.54 0.81
C MET A 155 9.89 6.95 -0.56
N PRO A 156 10.44 8.18 -0.72
CA PRO A 156 11.05 8.58 -1.97
C PRO A 156 12.25 7.69 -2.24
N LYS A 157 12.28 7.18 -3.46
CA LYS A 157 13.33 6.31 -3.96
C LYS A 157 14.47 7.20 -4.49
N THR A 158 15.33 7.68 -3.58
CA THR A 158 16.32 8.74 -3.86
C THR A 158 17.33 8.33 -4.95
N ALA A 159 17.43 9.14 -6.00
CA ALA A 159 18.47 9.05 -7.04
C ALA A 159 19.84 9.47 -6.46
N SER A 160 20.83 8.61 -6.63
CA SER A 160 22.21 8.78 -6.16
C SER A 160 22.99 9.79 -7.01
N LEU A 161 23.38 10.93 -6.42
CA LEU A 161 24.51 11.74 -6.89
C LEU A 161 25.76 11.32 -6.09
N THR A 162 26.68 10.66 -6.79
CA THR A 162 27.97 10.20 -6.29
C THR A 162 28.89 11.39 -5.97
N ARG A 163 29.38 11.51 -4.74
CA ARG A 163 30.64 12.20 -4.45
C ARG A 163 31.54 11.24 -3.68
N SER A 164 32.72 11.04 -4.24
CA SER A 164 33.76 10.09 -3.86
C SER A 164 34.32 10.32 -2.46
N GLY A 165 34.39 9.23 -1.68
CA GLY A 165 35.28 9.10 -0.51
C GLY A 165 34.59 8.62 0.78
N GLY A 166 34.46 7.29 0.96
CA GLY A 166 34.20 6.65 2.25
C GLY A 166 32.88 5.89 2.36
N TRP A 167 32.97 4.55 2.29
CA TRP A 167 31.92 3.53 2.50
C TRP A 167 30.69 3.64 1.57
N ASP A 168 30.77 2.97 0.41
CA ASP A 168 29.70 2.91 -0.60
C ASP A 168 28.52 2.01 -0.18
N LEU A 169 27.39 2.63 0.19
CA LEU A 169 26.07 1.98 0.18
C LEU A 169 25.37 2.30 -1.15
N ALA A 170 25.37 1.33 -2.06
CA ALA A 170 24.73 1.42 -3.37
C ALA A 170 23.20 1.64 -3.24
N SER A 171 22.70 2.66 -3.92
CA SER A 171 21.28 2.97 -4.13
C SER A 171 20.51 1.78 -4.74
N TYR A 172 19.52 1.26 -4.01
CA TYR A 172 18.67 0.17 -4.50
C TYR A 172 17.52 0.72 -5.35
N SER A 173 17.75 0.78 -6.66
CA SER A 173 16.67 0.88 -7.64
C SER A 173 15.80 -0.37 -7.53
N MET A 174 14.57 -0.28 -6.98
CA MET A 174 13.55 -1.32 -7.20
C MET A 174 13.47 -1.58 -8.71
N PRO A 175 13.61 -2.83 -9.12
CA PRO A 175 13.63 -3.20 -10.52
C PRO A 175 12.31 -2.79 -11.19
N GLU A 176 12.38 -2.47 -12.48
CA GLU A 176 11.23 -2.29 -13.38
C GLU A 176 10.24 -3.48 -13.29
N GLU A 177 10.73 -4.61 -12.78
CA GLU A 177 10.05 -5.87 -12.63
C GLU A 177 10.30 -6.49 -11.25
N ILE A 178 9.23 -6.69 -10.48
CA ILE A 178 9.27 -7.33 -9.17
C ILE A 178 9.01 -8.82 -9.35
N ARG A 179 9.98 -9.67 -9.00
CA ARG A 179 9.74 -11.11 -8.90
C ARG A 179 8.97 -11.39 -7.61
N VAL A 180 7.72 -11.81 -7.74
CA VAL A 180 6.83 -12.16 -6.63
C VAL A 180 7.20 -13.51 -6.04
N THR A 181 7.45 -14.50 -6.91
CA THR A 181 7.80 -15.88 -6.50
C THR A 181 8.45 -16.62 -7.66
N SER A 182 9.19 -17.71 -7.40
CA SER A 182 9.78 -18.51 -8.47
C SER A 182 9.94 -20.00 -8.13
N GLY A 183 10.13 -20.82 -9.15
CA GLY A 183 10.29 -22.26 -9.04
C GLY A 183 11.09 -22.81 -10.22
N LYS A 184 11.86 -23.88 -9.98
CA LYS A 184 12.50 -24.65 -11.06
C LYS A 184 11.55 -25.75 -11.50
N PHE A 185 11.52 -26.03 -12.80
CA PHE A 185 10.80 -27.20 -13.28
C PHE A 185 11.49 -28.47 -12.79
N ARG A 186 10.74 -29.27 -12.03
CA ARG A 186 11.04 -30.65 -11.70
C ARG A 186 10.39 -31.51 -12.78
N ALA A 187 11.20 -32.29 -13.46
CA ALA A 187 10.81 -33.01 -14.64
C ALA A 187 10.34 -34.42 -14.27
N ASP A 188 9.17 -34.81 -14.73
CA ASP A 188 8.73 -36.22 -14.72
C ASP A 188 9.24 -36.95 -15.98
N ALA A 189 9.74 -36.20 -16.98
CA ALA A 189 10.28 -36.70 -18.25
C ALA A 189 11.72 -36.20 -18.50
N LYS A 190 12.57 -37.04 -19.11
CA LYS A 190 13.96 -36.65 -19.42
C LYS A 190 13.97 -35.43 -20.37
N GLY A 191 14.75 -34.41 -20.01
CA GLY A 191 15.01 -33.25 -20.87
C GLY A 191 14.16 -32.02 -20.57
N VAL A 192 13.32 -32.03 -19.53
CA VAL A 192 12.64 -30.81 -19.07
C VAL A 192 13.56 -30.02 -18.13
N SER A 193 13.83 -28.77 -18.49
CA SER A 193 14.65 -27.86 -17.69
C SER A 193 14.15 -26.43 -17.83
N GLY A 194 14.49 -25.57 -16.88
CA GLY A 194 14.10 -24.16 -16.86
C GLY A 194 13.46 -23.76 -15.54
N SER A 195 12.88 -22.57 -15.52
CA SER A 195 12.20 -22.04 -14.34
C SER A 195 10.95 -21.27 -14.72
N ALA A 196 10.02 -21.21 -13.79
CA ALA A 196 8.88 -20.32 -13.84
C ALA A 196 8.99 -19.30 -12.69
N GLU A 197 8.53 -18.09 -12.94
CA GLU A 197 8.47 -17.03 -11.95
C GLU A 197 7.21 -16.19 -12.17
N LEU A 198 6.61 -15.75 -11.08
CA LEU A 198 5.56 -14.75 -11.13
C LEU A 198 6.23 -13.39 -11.01
N VAL A 199 6.02 -12.51 -11.97
CA VAL A 199 6.60 -11.17 -12.01
C VAL A 199 5.52 -10.12 -12.14
N GLU A 200 5.75 -8.98 -11.51
CA GLU A 200 4.94 -7.78 -11.67
C GLU A 200 5.80 -6.70 -12.33
N GLN A 201 5.40 -6.27 -13.53
CA GLN A 201 6.09 -5.24 -14.30
C GLN A 201 5.08 -4.15 -14.65
N SER A 202 5.39 -2.90 -14.32
CA SER A 202 4.55 -1.74 -14.62
C SER A 202 3.08 -1.89 -14.19
N GLY A 203 2.85 -2.51 -13.03
CA GLY A 203 1.51 -2.74 -12.49
C GLY A 203 0.69 -3.82 -13.20
N LYS A 204 1.30 -4.64 -14.05
CA LYS A 204 0.70 -5.85 -14.66
C LYS A 204 1.44 -7.09 -14.17
N ARG A 205 0.71 -8.20 -13.99
CA ARG A 205 1.26 -9.46 -13.49
C ARG A 205 1.43 -10.44 -14.64
N TYR A 206 2.55 -11.16 -14.62
CA TYR A 206 2.90 -12.14 -15.65
C TYR A 206 3.46 -13.41 -14.99
N VAL A 207 3.10 -14.56 -15.56
CA VAL A 207 3.86 -15.79 -15.36
C VAL A 207 4.95 -15.83 -16.43
N ARG A 208 6.20 -15.81 -16.00
CA ARG A 208 7.36 -15.80 -16.89
C ARG A 208 8.11 -17.13 -16.81
N LEU A 209 8.35 -17.71 -17.97
CA LEU A 209 9.13 -18.91 -18.17
C LEU A 209 10.53 -18.51 -18.65
N LYS A 210 11.57 -19.04 -18.02
CA LYS A 210 12.98 -18.80 -18.37
C LYS A 210 13.71 -20.07 -18.71
N GLY A 211 14.35 -20.08 -19.88
CA GLY A 211 15.20 -21.16 -20.37
C GLY A 211 14.49 -22.51 -20.43
N VAL A 212 13.17 -22.50 -20.70
CA VAL A 212 12.38 -23.72 -20.68
C VAL A 212 12.69 -24.55 -21.91
N LYS A 213 13.32 -25.70 -21.71
CA LYS A 213 13.40 -26.76 -22.71
C LYS A 213 12.38 -27.80 -22.31
N ALA A 214 11.26 -27.88 -23.00
CA ALA A 214 10.30 -28.96 -22.81
C ALA A 214 10.76 -30.15 -23.66
N GLY A 215 11.68 -30.95 -23.14
CA GLY A 215 12.17 -32.13 -23.84
C GLY A 215 11.02 -32.99 -24.37
N MET A 216 10.99 -33.19 -25.70
CA MET A 216 10.18 -34.13 -26.47
C MET A 216 8.77 -33.73 -26.96
N ALA A 217 8.23 -32.53 -26.69
CA ALA A 217 6.88 -32.18 -27.14
C ALA A 217 6.83 -30.82 -27.86
N ASP A 218 6.66 -30.83 -29.19
CA ASP A 218 6.40 -29.62 -30.00
C ASP A 218 5.06 -28.95 -29.66
N ASP A 219 4.20 -29.66 -28.91
CA ASP A 219 2.89 -29.21 -28.45
C ASP A 219 2.86 -28.84 -26.96
N ALA A 220 4.01 -28.67 -26.30
CA ALA A 220 4.05 -28.32 -24.89
C ALA A 220 3.29 -27.02 -24.61
N GLU A 221 2.42 -27.06 -23.61
CA GLU A 221 1.63 -25.91 -23.14
C GLU A 221 1.86 -25.69 -21.64
N ALA A 222 1.84 -24.43 -21.23
CA ALA A 222 1.96 -24.02 -19.85
C ALA A 222 0.57 -23.77 -19.25
N TYR A 223 0.36 -24.32 -18.05
CA TYR A 223 -0.85 -24.17 -17.27
C TYR A 223 -0.51 -23.66 -15.88
N TRP A 224 -1.36 -22.80 -15.35
CA TRP A 224 -1.30 -22.37 -13.96
C TRP A 224 -2.37 -23.10 -13.16
N VAL A 225 -1.97 -23.77 -12.07
CA VAL A 225 -2.84 -24.68 -11.30
C VAL A 225 -3.08 -24.14 -9.90
N LYS A 226 -4.35 -24.11 -9.50
CA LYS A 226 -4.82 -23.70 -8.17
C LYS A 226 -4.80 -24.87 -7.19
N ALA A 227 -3.63 -25.26 -6.69
CA ALA A 227 -3.52 -26.25 -5.62
C ALA A 227 -2.11 -26.31 -5.00
N GLU A 228 -2.04 -26.37 -3.67
CA GLU A 228 -0.80 -26.57 -2.90
C GLU A 228 -0.28 -28.02 -2.99
N ASN A 229 -1.15 -28.99 -3.31
CA ASN A 229 -0.82 -30.43 -3.34
C ASN A 229 -0.59 -31.00 -4.75
N PHE A 230 -0.48 -30.15 -5.79
CA PHE A 230 -0.26 -30.62 -7.16
C PHE A 230 0.93 -31.58 -7.33
N PRO A 231 2.11 -31.38 -6.70
CA PRO A 231 3.21 -32.33 -6.90
C PRO A 231 2.94 -33.74 -6.35
N ALA A 232 1.88 -33.96 -5.54
CA ALA A 232 1.43 -35.29 -5.13
C ALA A 232 0.42 -35.92 -6.13
N ALA A 233 -0.11 -35.14 -7.07
CA ALA A 233 -1.14 -35.54 -8.01
C ALA A 233 -0.71 -35.21 -9.45
N ASN A 234 -0.28 -36.23 -10.20
CA ASN A 234 0.28 -36.07 -11.56
C ASN A 234 -0.75 -35.71 -12.66
N ASP A 235 -2.00 -35.41 -12.29
CA ASP A 235 -3.11 -35.21 -13.21
C ASP A 235 -3.72 -33.81 -13.08
N ILE A 236 -3.43 -32.95 -14.07
CA ILE A 236 -3.95 -31.58 -14.13
C ILE A 236 -5.47 -31.51 -14.38
N THR A 237 -6.13 -32.60 -14.75
CA THR A 237 -7.58 -32.60 -15.00
C THR A 237 -8.39 -32.49 -13.71
N LYS A 238 -7.80 -32.92 -12.58
CA LYS A 238 -8.44 -32.92 -11.26
C LYS A 238 -8.41 -31.56 -10.54
N PHE A 239 -7.74 -30.57 -11.13
CA PHE A 239 -7.54 -29.26 -10.50
C PHE A 239 -8.10 -28.13 -11.37
N THR A 240 -8.50 -27.05 -10.70
CA THR A 240 -8.78 -25.79 -11.38
C THR A 240 -7.49 -25.28 -12.01
N LYS A 241 -7.51 -25.13 -13.33
CA LYS A 241 -6.35 -24.73 -14.12
C LYS A 241 -6.71 -23.61 -15.08
N GLU A 242 -5.75 -22.74 -15.33
CA GLU A 242 -5.81 -21.69 -16.34
C GLU A 242 -4.73 -21.96 -17.39
N ARG A 243 -5.12 -21.93 -18.68
CA ARG A 243 -4.17 -22.12 -19.78
C ARG A 243 -3.42 -20.82 -20.02
N LEU A 244 -2.10 -20.85 -19.88
CA LEU A 244 -1.24 -19.69 -20.13
C LEU A 244 -0.91 -19.55 -21.62
N GLY A 245 -0.57 -20.67 -22.27
CA GLY A 245 -0.26 -20.68 -23.70
C GLY A 245 0.69 -21.81 -24.12
N LYS A 246 1.05 -21.81 -25.40
CA LYS A 246 2.07 -22.73 -25.95
C LYS A 246 3.47 -22.31 -25.52
N VAL A 247 4.33 -23.28 -25.29
CA VAL A 247 5.71 -23.09 -24.85
C VAL A 247 6.65 -23.26 -26.02
N ASP A 248 7.34 -22.19 -26.40
CA ASP A 248 8.43 -22.26 -27.37
C ASP A 248 9.74 -22.69 -26.69
N GLY A 249 10.15 -23.94 -26.91
CA GLY A 249 11.40 -24.49 -26.36
C GLY A 249 12.69 -23.81 -26.83
N LYS A 250 12.62 -22.94 -27.86
CA LYS A 250 13.75 -22.15 -28.35
C LYS A 250 13.83 -20.77 -27.70
N ALA A 251 12.70 -20.26 -27.19
CA ALA A 251 12.66 -18.95 -26.57
C ALA A 251 13.37 -18.95 -25.21
N LYS A 252 14.33 -18.03 -25.05
CA LYS A 252 15.06 -17.86 -23.79
C LYS A 252 14.15 -17.39 -22.65
N VAL A 253 13.13 -16.59 -22.96
CA VAL A 253 12.16 -16.04 -22.01
C VAL A 253 10.79 -15.94 -22.68
N GLN A 254 9.72 -16.35 -22.00
CA GLN A 254 8.33 -16.19 -22.44
C GLN A 254 7.49 -15.69 -21.27
N SER A 255 6.63 -14.69 -21.51
CA SER A 255 5.80 -14.08 -20.46
C SER A 255 4.33 -14.17 -20.84
N PHE A 256 3.50 -14.62 -19.92
CA PHE A 256 2.05 -14.76 -20.10
C PHE A 256 1.33 -13.83 -19.12
N PRO A 257 0.49 -12.90 -19.58
CA PRO A 257 -0.25 -12.00 -18.69
C PRO A 257 -1.27 -12.78 -17.87
N VAL A 258 -1.42 -12.42 -16.59
CA VAL A 258 -2.39 -13.02 -15.68
C VAL A 258 -3.12 -11.93 -14.88
N SER A 259 -4.39 -12.17 -14.51
CA SER A 259 -5.15 -11.19 -13.73
C SER A 259 -4.58 -11.00 -12.32
N LYS A 260 -4.69 -9.76 -11.80
CA LYS A 260 -4.28 -9.41 -10.43
C LYS A 260 -5.23 -9.92 -9.35
N GLU A 261 -6.46 -10.24 -9.73
CA GLU A 261 -7.50 -10.79 -8.85
C GLU A 261 -7.21 -12.25 -8.46
N LEU A 262 -6.28 -12.91 -9.16
CA LEU A 262 -5.78 -14.22 -8.77
C LEU A 262 -4.93 -14.11 -7.51
N ASP A 263 -5.41 -14.78 -6.46
CA ASP A 263 -4.72 -14.89 -5.19
C ASP A 263 -3.43 -15.70 -5.33
N ALA A 264 -2.29 -15.00 -5.28
CA ALA A 264 -0.97 -15.62 -5.37
C ALA A 264 -0.68 -16.60 -4.22
N TRP A 265 -1.47 -16.57 -3.14
CA TRP A 265 -1.43 -17.57 -2.07
C TRP A 265 -2.00 -18.91 -2.53
N LEU A 266 -3.11 -18.90 -3.28
CA LEU A 266 -3.80 -20.12 -3.76
C LEU A 266 -3.19 -20.72 -5.04
N TYR A 267 -2.46 -19.92 -5.82
CA TYR A 267 -1.92 -20.32 -7.13
C TYR A 267 -0.40 -20.42 -7.11
N ARG A 268 0.10 -21.60 -6.73
CA ARG A 268 1.54 -21.82 -6.49
C ARG A 268 2.23 -22.73 -7.50
N THR A 269 1.54 -23.33 -8.47
CA THR A 269 2.17 -24.34 -9.35
C THR A 269 1.97 -24.05 -10.82
N VAL A 270 3.07 -23.98 -11.57
CA VAL A 270 3.08 -23.93 -13.04
C VAL A 270 3.42 -25.31 -13.57
N VAL A 271 2.62 -25.80 -14.52
CA VAL A 271 2.76 -27.14 -15.10
C VAL A 271 3.00 -27.05 -16.59
N LEU A 272 3.96 -27.81 -17.09
CA LEU A 272 4.17 -28.07 -18.50
C LEU A 272 3.46 -29.36 -18.86
N TYR A 273 2.51 -29.28 -19.78
CA TYR A 273 1.68 -30.42 -20.17
C TYR A 273 1.69 -30.56 -21.69
N SER A 274 1.74 -31.80 -22.18
CA SER A 274 1.52 -32.11 -23.60
C SER A 274 0.07 -32.58 -23.77
N PRO A 275 -0.80 -31.80 -24.43
CA PRO A 275 -2.15 -32.22 -24.77
C PRO A 275 -2.18 -33.48 -25.64
N LYS A 276 -1.23 -33.66 -26.57
CA LYS A 276 -1.20 -34.85 -27.44
C LYS A 276 -0.83 -36.12 -26.69
N LEU A 277 0.14 -36.04 -25.78
CA LEU A 277 0.61 -37.19 -25.01
C LEU A 277 -0.21 -37.42 -23.74
N HIS A 278 -1.15 -36.52 -23.44
CA HIS A 278 -1.90 -36.48 -22.19
C HIS A 278 -1.01 -36.60 -20.94
N LYS A 279 0.17 -35.96 -20.97
CA LYS A 279 1.24 -36.19 -19.98
C LYS A 279 1.79 -34.89 -19.40
N ASN A 280 2.00 -34.92 -18.08
CA ASN A 280 2.80 -33.91 -17.38
C ASN A 280 4.29 -34.07 -17.74
N LEU A 281 4.86 -33.01 -18.28
CA LEU A 281 6.26 -32.94 -18.68
C LEU A 281 7.12 -32.45 -17.51
N GLY A 282 6.60 -31.52 -16.70
CA GLY A 282 7.28 -31.03 -15.50
C GLY A 282 6.51 -29.96 -14.77
N THR A 283 6.88 -29.75 -13.50
CA THR A 283 6.17 -28.89 -12.56
C THR A 283 7.12 -27.90 -11.90
N ALA A 284 6.73 -26.64 -11.80
CA ALA A 284 7.46 -25.61 -11.08
C ALA A 284 6.59 -25.07 -9.96
N GLU A 285 6.98 -25.34 -8.72
CA GLU A 285 6.35 -24.78 -7.54
C GLU A 285 6.94 -23.40 -7.27
N LEU A 286 6.10 -22.38 -7.39
CA LEU A 286 6.40 -21.00 -7.14
C LEU A 286 6.37 -20.73 -5.63
N ARG A 287 7.55 -20.77 -4.99
CA ARG A 287 7.73 -20.40 -3.58
C ARG A 287 8.44 -19.06 -3.42
N ALA A 288 8.08 -18.33 -2.36
CA ALA A 288 8.81 -17.13 -1.96
C ALA A 288 10.23 -17.52 -1.53
N ASP A 289 11.21 -16.64 -1.77
CA ASP A 289 12.61 -16.95 -1.42
C ASP A 289 12.82 -17.16 0.09
N GLN A 290 11.94 -16.60 0.93
CA GLN A 290 11.92 -16.86 2.38
C GLN A 290 11.46 -18.29 2.73
N GLU A 291 10.46 -18.83 2.03
CA GLU A 291 9.97 -20.21 2.21
C GLU A 291 11.02 -21.25 1.77
N ARG A 292 11.93 -20.89 0.86
CA ARG A 292 13.05 -21.77 0.47
C ARG A 292 14.16 -21.86 1.52
N LYS A 293 14.34 -20.80 2.32
CA LYS A 293 15.39 -20.75 3.36
C LYS A 293 14.94 -21.40 4.67
N GLY A 294 13.66 -21.75 4.81
CA GLY A 294 13.09 -22.45 5.96
C GLY A 294 13.36 -23.97 5.99
N SER A 295 14.59 -24.39 5.72
CA SER A 295 15.09 -25.70 6.17
C SER A 295 16.06 -25.44 7.32
N PHE A 296 15.49 -25.14 8.49
CA PHE A 296 16.17 -25.37 9.77
C PHE A 296 15.82 -26.76 10.25
#